data_AF-B4IEG7-F1
#
_entry.id   AF-B4IEG7-F1
#
_cell.length_a   1.000
_cell.length_b   1.000
_cell.length_c   1.000
_cell.angle_alpha   90.00
_cell.angle_beta   90.00
_cell.angle_gamma   90.00
#
_symmetry.space_group_name_H-M   'P 1'
#
loop_
_entity.id
_entity.type
_entity.pdbx_description
1 polymer ?
#
loop_
_entity_poly.entity_id
_entity_poly.type
_entity_poly.pdbx_seq_one_letter_code
_entity_poly.pdbx_strand_id
1 'polypeptide(L)'
;MTAPSTSRANPASDSDKAQSPVLGLSRNRKRQEKRKQRLQEMQDLLYTKHFSNYRLPASVAAPAPEDELLQLQNFHSLTEQPSSSRKSALPVTTSSDSPWSRLRLVACPCHGCLCSVEPSALLGHYLSDHLPGMGVPFYELEMGKRVSLTCHISSLEKDVNSLLGVYGYRRTGLNPLKCHRNIHLPVGYRRFSQHSALMIFACRTMHSVLWERKRVKHEVLAIWVATPLQGVAITLRLLVQPANLPRYYARQIKARPMLPLSSNQTCREFIKTDSNVILISLDDLKALMDLDVWQQSLTAELKVISEARI
;
A
#
# COMPACT_ATOMS: atom_id res chain seq x y z
N MET A 1 45.33 -62.73 -19.90
CA MET A 1 44.10 -63.23 -20.55
C MET A 1 43.52 -64.31 -19.65
N THR A 2 42.36 -64.07 -19.03
CA THR A 2 41.38 -65.08 -18.56
C THR A 2 40.26 -64.34 -17.82
N ALA A 3 39.06 -64.33 -18.39
CA ALA A 3 37.81 -64.46 -17.63
C ALA A 3 37.34 -65.91 -17.84
N PRO A 4 36.49 -66.52 -16.98
CA PRO A 4 35.03 -66.34 -17.17
C PRO A 4 34.09 -66.62 -15.96
N SER A 5 32.79 -66.27 -16.16
CA SER A 5 31.53 -67.00 -15.79
C SER A 5 31.15 -67.21 -14.29
N THR A 6 30.09 -66.60 -13.71
CA THR A 6 28.59 -66.71 -13.81
C THR A 6 27.90 -67.58 -12.74
N SER A 7 26.66 -67.16 -12.37
CA SER A 7 25.55 -67.84 -11.65
C SER A 7 25.54 -67.72 -10.12
N ARG A 8 24.43 -67.63 -9.36
CA ARG A 8 22.96 -67.74 -9.54
C ARG A 8 22.29 -67.16 -8.26
N ALA A 9 21.28 -66.28 -8.34
CA ALA A 9 19.84 -66.46 -8.03
C ALA A 9 19.37 -66.69 -6.56
N ASN A 10 18.69 -65.65 -6.00
CA ASN A 10 17.42 -65.62 -5.20
C ASN A 10 17.33 -66.29 -3.78
N PRO A 11 16.30 -66.01 -2.94
CA PRO A 11 15.46 -64.81 -2.69
C PRO A 11 15.13 -64.55 -1.17
N ALA A 12 14.32 -63.50 -0.92
CA ALA A 12 13.33 -63.32 0.17
C ALA A 12 13.78 -63.14 1.64
N SER A 13 13.46 -61.98 2.24
CA SER A 13 12.33 -61.84 3.17
C SER A 13 12.29 -60.45 3.84
N ASP A 14 11.13 -59.81 3.71
CA ASP A 14 10.48 -58.75 4.49
C ASP A 14 11.16 -58.19 5.76
N SER A 15 11.14 -56.86 5.87
CA SER A 15 10.45 -56.20 7.00
C SER A 15 10.28 -54.69 6.78
N ASP A 16 9.03 -54.27 6.99
CA ASP A 16 8.46 -52.94 6.84
C ASP A 16 8.99 -51.85 7.80
N LYS A 17 8.62 -50.61 7.41
CA LYS A 17 8.53 -49.32 8.16
C LYS A 17 9.72 -48.37 7.93
N ALA A 18 9.55 -47.11 7.52
CA ALA A 18 8.38 -46.24 7.48
C ALA A 18 8.54 -45.20 6.36
N GLN A 19 7.50 -45.08 5.52
CA GLN A 19 7.36 -44.03 4.52
C GLN A 19 6.91 -42.72 5.17
N SER A 20 7.70 -41.65 5.00
CA SER A 20 7.25 -40.27 5.17
C SER A 20 6.59 -39.77 3.88
N PRO A 21 5.32 -39.32 3.86
CA PRO A 21 4.74 -38.75 2.65
C PRO A 21 5.16 -37.28 2.54
N VAL A 22 6.32 -37.03 1.92
CA VAL A 22 6.68 -35.69 1.43
C VAL A 22 5.75 -35.39 0.27
N LEU A 23 4.79 -34.48 0.49
CA LEU A 23 3.93 -33.87 -0.53
C LEU A 23 4.75 -33.01 -1.50
N GLY A 24 5.59 -33.66 -2.30
CA GLY A 24 6.27 -33.09 -3.45
C GLY A 24 5.31 -33.04 -4.63
N LEU A 25 4.52 -31.97 -4.73
CA LEU A 25 3.72 -31.72 -5.93
C LEU A 25 4.63 -31.81 -7.17
N SER A 26 4.34 -32.77 -8.05
CA SER A 26 5.09 -33.04 -9.28
C SER A 26 5.43 -31.73 -9.99
N ARG A 27 6.68 -31.62 -10.46
CA ARG A 27 7.22 -30.44 -11.16
C ARG A 27 6.33 -29.97 -12.31
N ASN A 28 5.55 -30.90 -12.89
CA ASN A 28 4.55 -30.61 -13.92
C ASN A 28 3.29 -29.92 -13.39
N ARG A 29 2.83 -30.26 -12.17
CA ARG A 29 1.68 -29.61 -11.52
C ARG A 29 1.97 -28.15 -11.16
N LYS A 30 3.18 -27.85 -10.65
CA LYS A 30 3.64 -26.46 -10.44
C LYS A 30 3.71 -25.67 -11.75
N ARG A 31 4.16 -26.28 -12.85
CA ARG A 31 4.17 -25.64 -14.18
C ARG A 31 2.75 -25.40 -14.70
N GLN A 32 1.83 -26.33 -14.44
CA GLN A 32 0.44 -26.22 -14.84
C GLN A 32 -0.32 -25.14 -14.04
N GLU A 33 -0.06 -25.04 -12.73
CA GLU A 33 -0.55 -23.95 -11.88
C GLU A 33 -0.02 -22.59 -12.33
N LYS A 34 1.29 -22.48 -12.62
CA LYS A 34 1.89 -21.23 -13.11
C LYS A 34 1.33 -20.83 -14.49
N ARG A 35 1.02 -21.80 -15.36
CA ARG A 35 0.34 -21.55 -16.64
C ARG A 35 -1.12 -21.12 -16.44
N LYS A 36 -1.86 -21.76 -15.54
CA LYS A 36 -3.22 -21.34 -15.17
C LYS A 36 -3.24 -19.93 -14.59
N GLN A 37 -2.28 -19.61 -13.72
CA GLN A 37 -2.16 -18.29 -13.09
C GLN A 37 -1.85 -17.20 -14.13
N ARG A 38 -0.94 -17.46 -15.08
CA ARG A 38 -0.67 -16.55 -16.20
C ARG A 38 -1.86 -16.37 -17.15
N LEU A 39 -2.62 -17.44 -17.40
CA LEU A 39 -3.83 -17.37 -18.20
C LEU A 39 -4.91 -16.55 -17.49
N GLN A 40 -5.05 -16.71 -16.17
CA GLN A 40 -5.97 -15.93 -15.36
C GLN A 40 -5.54 -14.46 -15.27
N GLU A 41 -4.24 -14.16 -15.08
CA GLU A 41 -3.72 -12.80 -15.14
C GLU A 41 -3.91 -12.15 -16.52
N MET A 42 -3.73 -12.91 -17.60
CA MET A 42 -3.98 -12.45 -18.96
C MET A 42 -5.48 -12.23 -19.21
N GLN A 43 -6.33 -13.12 -18.70
CA GLN A 43 -7.78 -12.98 -18.78
C GLN A 43 -8.27 -11.79 -17.95
N ASP A 44 -7.68 -11.54 -16.78
CA ASP A 44 -7.94 -10.35 -15.96
C ASP A 44 -7.43 -9.06 -16.64
N LEU A 45 -6.29 -9.10 -17.34
CA LEU A 45 -5.78 -8.00 -18.17
C LEU A 45 -6.67 -7.70 -19.38
N LEU A 46 -7.29 -8.73 -19.96
CA LEU A 46 -8.24 -8.59 -21.07
C LEU A 46 -9.63 -8.17 -20.55
N TYR A 47 -10.07 -8.69 -19.41
CA TYR A 47 -11.31 -8.32 -18.74
C TYR A 47 -11.25 -6.87 -18.24
N THR A 48 -10.12 -6.44 -17.66
CA THR A 48 -9.90 -5.02 -17.29
C THR A 48 -9.75 -4.09 -18.49
N LYS A 49 -9.37 -4.59 -19.67
CA LYS A 49 -9.50 -3.84 -20.93
C LYS A 49 -10.95 -3.61 -21.36
N HIS A 50 -11.91 -4.40 -20.87
CA HIS A 50 -13.34 -4.27 -21.17
C HIS A 50 -14.13 -3.47 -20.11
N PHE A 51 -13.50 -2.94 -19.06
CA PHE A 51 -14.14 -2.02 -18.11
C PHE A 51 -13.81 -0.53 -18.33
N SER A 52 -13.33 -0.16 -19.51
CA SER A 52 -13.63 1.17 -20.04
C SER A 52 -14.92 1.10 -20.84
N ASN A 53 -15.98 1.71 -20.32
CA ASN A 53 -17.26 1.99 -20.97
C ASN A 53 -18.30 0.87 -21.01
N TYR A 54 -19.06 0.72 -19.91
CA TYR A 54 -20.49 0.47 -20.05
C TYR A 54 -21.27 1.40 -19.12
N ARG A 55 -22.09 2.28 -19.74
CA ARG A 55 -23.23 2.93 -19.11
C ARG A 55 -24.18 1.83 -18.63
N LEU A 56 -24.52 1.83 -17.35
CA LEU A 56 -25.75 1.20 -16.87
C LEU A 56 -26.58 2.30 -16.19
N PRO A 57 -27.78 2.63 -16.71
CA PRO A 57 -28.72 3.48 -16.01
C PRO A 57 -29.47 2.62 -14.98
N ALA A 58 -29.34 2.95 -13.70
CA ALA A 58 -30.22 2.45 -12.64
C ALA A 58 -30.24 3.50 -11.53
N SER A 59 -31.23 4.39 -11.56
CA SER A 59 -32.50 4.29 -10.83
C SER A 59 -32.35 4.73 -9.38
N VAL A 60 -32.84 5.94 -9.14
CA VAL A 60 -33.04 6.61 -7.85
C VAL A 60 -33.67 5.65 -6.85
N ALA A 61 -33.00 5.43 -5.72
CA ALA A 61 -33.61 4.96 -4.50
C ALA A 61 -33.02 5.74 -3.33
N ALA A 62 -33.92 6.25 -2.50
CA ALA A 62 -33.72 7.17 -1.38
C ALA A 62 -32.91 6.53 -0.20
N PRO A 63 -32.50 7.33 0.81
CA PRO A 63 -31.42 6.98 1.71
C PRO A 63 -31.88 6.10 2.87
N ALA A 64 -30.95 5.28 3.39
CA ALA A 64 -31.05 4.64 4.68
C ALA A 64 -29.76 4.93 5.49
N PRO A 65 -29.84 4.93 6.84
CA PRO A 65 -29.19 5.96 7.64
C PRO A 65 -27.91 5.49 8.34
N GLU A 66 -27.12 6.48 8.76
CA GLU A 66 -26.11 6.47 9.83
C GLU A 66 -24.85 5.62 9.56
N ASP A 67 -23.97 6.13 8.70
CA ASP A 67 -22.54 5.85 8.79
C ASP A 67 -21.86 7.05 9.46
N GLU A 68 -21.00 6.75 10.44
CA GLU A 68 -20.24 7.66 11.30
C GLU A 68 -19.35 8.63 10.46
N LEU A 69 -19.95 9.73 10.01
CA LEU A 69 -19.25 10.81 9.31
C LEU A 69 -18.49 11.67 10.31
N LEU A 70 -17.22 11.35 10.54
CA LEU A 70 -16.30 12.25 11.23
C LEU A 70 -15.91 13.39 10.28
N GLN A 71 -16.63 14.50 10.42
CA GLN A 71 -16.33 15.79 9.81
C GLN A 71 -14.94 16.27 10.29
N LEU A 72 -14.00 16.46 9.36
CA LEU A 72 -12.74 17.17 9.62
C LEU A 72 -13.10 18.62 9.98
N GLN A 73 -13.02 18.96 11.27
CA GLN A 73 -13.27 20.32 11.73
C GLN A 73 -12.10 21.24 11.35
N ASN A 74 -12.43 22.21 10.50
CA ASN A 74 -11.94 23.59 10.40
C ASN A 74 -10.42 23.84 10.47
N PHE A 75 -9.87 24.15 9.29
CA PHE A 75 -8.61 24.86 9.12
C PHE A 75 -8.77 26.33 9.54
N HIS A 76 -7.96 26.78 10.50
CA HIS A 76 -7.55 28.17 10.60
C HIS A 76 -6.22 28.33 9.87
N SER A 77 -6.25 29.18 8.84
CA SER A 77 -5.07 29.74 8.18
C SER A 77 -4.26 30.55 9.19
N LEU A 78 -3.01 30.16 9.44
CA LEU A 78 -1.97 31.05 9.95
C LEU A 78 -0.62 30.63 9.35
N THR A 79 -0.17 31.41 8.37
CA THR A 79 1.23 31.80 8.20
C THR A 79 1.82 32.17 9.56
N GLU A 80 2.42 31.20 10.25
CA GLU A 80 3.35 31.44 11.35
C GLU A 80 4.23 30.19 11.48
N GLN A 81 5.52 30.34 11.20
CA GLN A 81 6.53 29.34 11.54
C GLN A 81 6.54 29.17 13.06
N PRO A 82 6.26 27.97 13.61
CA PRO A 82 6.61 27.70 14.99
C PRO A 82 8.13 27.53 15.05
N SER A 83 8.74 28.40 15.85
CA SER A 83 10.16 28.37 16.19
C SER A 83 10.64 26.95 16.54
N SER A 84 11.75 26.60 15.93
CA SER A 84 12.52 25.39 16.16
C SER A 84 12.99 25.29 17.62
N SER A 85 12.22 24.69 18.51
CA SER A 85 12.75 24.26 19.82
C SER A 85 11.93 23.13 20.44
N ARG A 86 12.15 21.91 19.93
CA ARG A 86 12.11 20.61 20.62
C ARG A 86 12.15 19.52 19.56
N LYS A 87 13.28 19.41 18.87
CA LYS A 87 13.62 18.17 18.17
C LYS A 87 13.81 17.13 19.26
N SER A 88 12.83 16.25 19.47
CA SER A 88 13.07 14.95 20.09
C SER A 88 14.11 14.27 19.19
N ALA A 89 15.38 14.38 19.55
CA ALA A 89 16.39 13.46 19.05
C ALA A 89 15.99 12.09 19.60
N LEU A 90 15.12 11.37 18.87
CA LEU A 90 14.94 9.95 19.11
C LEU A 90 16.36 9.36 18.99
N PRO A 91 16.91 8.77 20.06
CA PRO A 91 18.19 8.12 19.96
C PRO A 91 18.04 7.02 18.92
N VAL A 92 18.88 7.09 17.90
CA VAL A 92 19.15 6.00 16.97
C VAL A 92 19.50 4.79 17.81
N THR A 93 18.50 4.02 18.19
CA THR A 93 18.65 2.73 18.85
C THR A 93 18.48 1.71 17.76
N THR A 94 19.45 1.67 16.84
CA THR A 94 19.73 0.41 16.17
C THR A 94 20.08 -0.56 17.28
N SER A 95 19.28 -1.61 17.48
CA SER A 95 19.58 -2.69 18.43
C SER A 95 20.88 -3.47 18.09
N SER A 96 21.63 -3.00 17.09
CA SER A 96 22.86 -3.57 16.56
C SER A 96 23.74 -2.47 15.96
N ASP A 97 24.96 -2.29 16.49
CA ASP A 97 26.03 -1.42 15.96
C ASP A 97 26.58 -1.87 14.59
N SER A 98 25.92 -2.83 13.93
CA SER A 98 26.33 -3.31 12.62
C SER A 98 26.10 -2.24 11.55
N PRO A 99 27.09 -1.90 10.72
CA PRO A 99 26.88 -1.00 9.56
C PRO A 99 25.81 -1.52 8.59
N TRP A 100 25.45 -2.82 8.66
CA TRP A 100 24.37 -3.42 7.89
C TRP A 100 22.95 -3.12 8.42
N SER A 101 22.81 -2.68 9.69
CA SER A 101 21.52 -2.28 10.24
C SER A 101 21.04 -0.96 9.62
N ARG A 102 21.98 -0.04 9.32
CA ARG A 102 21.72 1.22 8.61
C ARG A 102 21.18 1.03 7.19
N LEU A 103 21.56 -0.06 6.53
CA LEU A 103 21.07 -0.41 5.17
C LEU A 103 19.60 -0.88 5.16
N ARG A 104 18.98 -1.07 6.32
CA ARG A 104 17.57 -1.52 6.44
C ARG A 104 16.61 -0.43 6.91
N LEU A 105 17.12 0.77 7.18
CA LEU A 105 16.30 1.90 7.59
C LEU A 105 15.46 2.41 6.41
N VAL A 106 14.28 2.92 6.73
CA VAL A 106 13.39 3.58 5.79
C VAL A 106 13.36 5.06 6.10
N ALA A 107 13.45 5.89 5.05
CA ALA A 107 13.24 7.32 5.19
C ALA A 107 11.78 7.58 5.56
N CYS A 108 11.56 8.53 6.48
CA CYS A 108 10.22 9.00 6.78
C CYS A 108 9.62 9.66 5.52
N PRO A 109 8.41 9.27 5.09
CA PRO A 109 7.83 9.79 3.85
C PRO A 109 7.02 11.08 4.09
N CYS A 110 6.90 11.53 5.34
CA CYS A 110 6.25 12.79 5.66
C CYS A 110 7.10 13.95 5.13
N HIS A 111 6.46 14.89 4.44
CA HIS A 111 7.13 16.02 3.83
C HIS A 111 7.93 16.82 4.87
N GLY A 112 9.17 17.18 4.52
CA GLY A 112 10.09 17.92 5.41
C GLY A 112 10.74 17.09 6.53
N CYS A 113 10.38 15.81 6.69
CA CYS A 113 11.04 14.94 7.66
C CYS A 113 12.34 14.36 7.10
N LEU A 114 13.43 14.49 7.84
CA LEU A 114 14.75 13.97 7.47
C LEU A 114 15.13 12.70 8.27
N CYS A 115 14.21 12.18 9.08
CA CYS A 115 14.46 11.01 9.90
C CYS A 115 14.49 9.74 9.04
N SER A 116 15.44 8.85 9.35
CA SER A 116 15.45 7.47 8.86
C SER A 116 15.27 6.55 10.05
N VAL A 117 14.30 5.65 9.97
CA VAL A 117 13.84 4.82 11.11
C VAL A 117 13.78 3.35 10.74
N GLU A 118 13.78 2.47 11.74
CA GLU A 118 13.51 1.06 11.48
C GLU A 118 12.10 0.90 10.90
N PRO A 119 11.88 -0.03 9.94
CA PRO A 119 10.56 -0.27 9.35
C PRO A 119 9.43 -0.48 10.36
N SER A 120 9.73 -1.19 11.45
CA SER A 120 8.81 -1.44 12.58
C SER A 120 8.49 -0.16 13.36
N ALA A 121 9.46 0.76 13.47
CA ALA A 121 9.35 2.00 14.25
C ALA A 121 8.60 3.12 13.51
N LEU A 122 8.46 3.04 12.18
CA LEU A 122 7.85 4.09 11.36
C LEU A 122 6.45 4.50 11.84
N LEU A 123 5.63 3.53 12.24
CA LEU A 123 4.30 3.83 12.77
C LEU A 123 4.37 4.64 14.08
N GLY A 124 5.33 4.32 14.96
CA GLY A 124 5.53 5.06 16.21
C GLY A 124 6.02 6.47 15.96
N HIS A 125 7.01 6.62 15.08
CA HIS A 125 7.51 7.92 14.63
C HIS A 125 6.38 8.80 14.06
N TYR A 126 5.52 8.25 13.21
CA TYR A 126 4.35 8.97 12.70
C TYR A 126 3.43 9.45 13.83
N LEU A 127 3.01 8.54 14.72
CA LEU A 127 2.06 8.84 15.78
C LEU A 127 2.60 9.83 16.81
N SER A 128 3.90 9.84 17.05
CA SER A 128 4.55 10.75 18.01
C SER A 128 4.90 12.11 17.40
N ASP A 129 5.51 12.12 16.22
CA ASP A 129 6.16 13.31 15.70
C ASP A 129 5.34 14.02 14.59
N HIS A 130 4.44 13.30 13.91
CA HIS A 130 3.70 13.84 12.76
C HIS A 130 2.20 14.01 13.01
N LEU A 131 1.55 13.06 13.69
CA LEU A 131 0.11 13.12 13.95
C LEU A 131 -0.34 14.45 14.61
N PRO A 132 0.36 15.00 15.63
CA PRO A 132 -0.05 16.26 16.26
C PRO A 132 -0.01 17.48 15.33
N GLY A 133 0.92 17.49 14.36
CA GLY A 133 1.14 18.64 13.47
C GLY A 133 0.45 18.51 12.10
N MET A 134 0.37 17.29 11.55
CA MET A 134 -0.25 17.04 10.25
C MET A 134 -1.76 16.82 10.36
N GLY A 135 -2.27 16.35 11.50
CA GLY A 135 -3.68 16.02 11.70
C GLY A 135 -4.21 14.88 10.82
N VAL A 136 -3.34 14.20 10.05
CA VAL A 136 -3.74 13.09 9.18
C VAL A 136 -4.11 11.89 10.07
N PRO A 137 -5.33 11.35 9.97
CA PRO A 137 -5.82 10.40 10.96
C PRO A 137 -5.14 9.03 10.84
N PHE A 138 -5.07 8.35 11.98
CA PHE A 138 -4.62 6.96 12.08
C PHE A 138 -5.79 6.03 12.37
N TYR A 139 -5.92 4.94 11.61
CA TYR A 139 -6.92 3.90 11.84
C TYR A 139 -6.31 2.50 11.77
N GLU A 140 -6.89 1.54 12.50
CA GLU A 140 -6.56 0.14 12.31
C GLU A 140 -7.23 -0.38 11.03
N LEU A 141 -6.46 -1.07 10.19
CA LEU A 141 -6.98 -1.75 9.00
C LEU A 141 -6.87 -3.25 9.20
N GLU A 142 -8.01 -3.90 9.28
CA GLU A 142 -8.09 -5.36 9.29
C GLU A 142 -8.29 -5.92 7.87
N MET A 143 -7.81 -7.14 7.67
CA MET A 143 -8.00 -7.83 6.41
C MET A 143 -9.49 -8.03 6.11
N GLY A 144 -9.92 -7.71 4.88
CA GLY A 144 -11.31 -7.84 4.47
C GLY A 144 -12.24 -6.69 4.90
N LYS A 145 -11.85 -5.87 5.90
CA LYS A 145 -12.59 -4.66 6.29
C LYS A 145 -12.26 -3.49 5.37
N ARG A 146 -13.24 -2.61 5.18
CA ARG A 146 -13.12 -1.38 4.41
C ARG A 146 -12.95 -0.21 5.36
N VAL A 147 -12.05 0.70 5.02
CA VAL A 147 -11.86 1.99 5.69
C VAL A 147 -11.93 3.09 4.64
N SER A 148 -12.44 4.26 5.01
CA SER A 148 -12.50 5.44 4.16
C SER A 148 -11.71 6.58 4.77
N LEU A 149 -11.14 7.43 3.92
CA LEU A 149 -10.60 8.73 4.28
C LEU A 149 -11.15 9.76 3.30
N THR A 150 -11.47 10.95 3.79
CA THR A 150 -11.87 12.07 2.95
C THR A 150 -10.78 13.14 3.00
N CYS A 151 -10.38 13.65 1.84
CA CYS A 151 -9.36 14.69 1.73
C CYS A 151 -9.79 15.75 0.72
N HIS A 152 -9.31 16.98 0.89
CA HIS A 152 -9.53 18.06 -0.08
C HIS A 152 -8.46 18.00 -1.17
N ILE A 153 -8.85 18.09 -2.44
CA ILE A 153 -7.91 18.08 -3.58
C ILE A 153 -7.15 19.40 -3.65
N SER A 154 -7.81 20.49 -3.28
CA SER A 154 -7.29 21.85 -3.30
C SER A 154 -6.05 22.04 -2.43
N SER A 155 -5.90 21.24 -1.36
CA SER A 155 -4.71 21.27 -0.48
C SER A 155 -3.52 20.49 -1.05
N LEU A 156 -3.67 19.80 -2.19
CA LEU A 156 -2.58 19.04 -2.79
C LEU A 156 -1.70 19.96 -3.65
N GLU A 157 -0.45 20.08 -3.22
CA GLU A 157 0.60 20.76 -3.95
C GLU A 157 1.03 19.97 -5.20
N LYS A 158 1.49 20.70 -6.20
CA LYS A 158 1.95 20.13 -7.46
C LYS A 158 3.32 19.48 -7.28
N ASP A 159 3.44 18.24 -7.77
CA ASP A 159 4.64 17.39 -7.74
C ASP A 159 5.14 17.02 -6.33
N VAL A 160 4.32 17.25 -5.29
CA VAL A 160 4.58 16.87 -3.90
C VAL A 160 3.79 15.62 -3.53
N ASN A 161 4.47 14.64 -2.93
CA ASN A 161 3.84 13.43 -2.40
C ASN A 161 3.20 13.74 -1.04
N SER A 162 1.91 14.03 -1.03
CA SER A 162 1.16 14.33 0.18
C SER A 162 0.60 13.06 0.81
N LEU A 163 0.76 12.92 2.13
CA LEU A 163 0.19 11.82 2.90
C LEU A 163 -1.30 12.08 3.16
N LEU A 164 -2.16 11.15 2.74
CA LEU A 164 -3.61 11.25 2.91
C LEU A 164 -4.14 10.48 4.11
N GLY A 165 -3.46 9.40 4.50
CA GLY A 165 -3.90 8.55 5.60
C GLY A 165 -2.85 7.53 6.01
N VAL A 166 -2.86 7.19 7.30
CA VAL A 166 -1.99 6.16 7.88
C VAL A 166 -2.85 5.07 8.52
N TYR A 167 -2.58 3.84 8.13
CA TYR A 167 -3.30 2.68 8.63
C TYR A 167 -2.36 1.72 9.32
N GLY A 168 -2.75 1.25 10.51
CA GLY A 168 -2.08 0.15 11.18
C GLY A 168 -2.58 -1.17 10.61
N TYR A 169 -1.73 -1.92 9.92
CA TYR A 169 -2.07 -3.26 9.43
C TYR A 169 -1.35 -4.33 10.23
N ARG A 170 -2.11 -5.28 10.76
CA ARG A 170 -1.58 -6.47 11.42
C ARG A 170 -1.54 -7.62 10.42
N ARG A 171 -0.34 -8.14 10.19
CA ARG A 171 -0.11 -9.27 9.30
C ARG A 171 -0.81 -10.54 9.78
N THR A 172 -1.27 -11.33 8.83
CA THR A 172 -1.94 -12.61 9.11
C THR A 172 -0.94 -13.73 9.35
N GLY A 173 -1.26 -14.64 10.27
CA GLY A 173 -0.44 -15.84 10.51
C GLY A 173 0.94 -15.60 11.15
N LEU A 174 1.23 -14.40 11.67
CA LEU A 174 2.41 -14.17 12.48
C LEU A 174 2.18 -14.64 13.92
N ASN A 175 3.14 -15.36 14.48
CA ASN A 175 3.11 -15.73 15.89
C ASN A 175 3.33 -14.48 16.76
N PRO A 176 2.37 -14.07 17.59
CA PRO A 176 2.46 -12.87 18.44
C PRO A 176 3.64 -12.86 19.42
N LEU A 177 4.17 -14.04 19.77
CA LEU A 177 5.29 -14.23 20.70
C LEU A 177 6.65 -14.14 20.00
N LYS A 178 6.70 -14.41 18.69
CA LYS A 178 7.94 -14.37 17.89
C LYS A 178 8.04 -13.14 17.00
N CYS A 179 6.94 -12.41 16.80
CA CYS A 179 6.92 -11.20 16.00
C CYS A 179 7.64 -10.07 16.74
N HIS A 180 8.52 -9.38 16.03
CA HIS A 180 9.12 -8.14 16.52
C HIS A 180 8.02 -7.12 16.84
N ARG A 181 8.09 -6.50 18.01
CA ARG A 181 7.10 -5.52 18.48
C ARG A 181 7.65 -4.12 18.27
N ASN A 182 6.81 -3.21 17.81
CA ASN A 182 7.14 -1.79 17.80
C ASN A 182 7.14 -1.25 19.23
N ILE A 183 8.34 -1.08 19.79
CA ILE A 183 8.58 -0.53 21.13
C ILE A 183 8.54 1.01 21.16
N HIS A 184 8.52 1.65 19.99
CA HIS A 184 8.55 3.11 19.84
C HIS A 184 7.14 3.72 19.80
N LEU A 185 6.09 2.94 20.04
CA LEU A 185 4.73 3.46 20.06
C LEU A 185 4.47 4.30 21.31
N PRO A 186 3.80 5.47 21.17
CA PRO A 186 3.31 6.23 22.31
C PRO A 186 2.33 5.40 23.15
N VAL A 187 2.19 5.74 24.44
CA VAL A 187 1.47 4.93 25.44
C VAL A 187 0.05 4.54 24.98
N GLY A 188 -0.71 5.50 24.42
CA GLY A 188 -2.07 5.26 23.93
C GLY A 188 -2.19 4.30 22.72
N TYR A 189 -1.07 4.02 22.04
CA TYR A 189 -1.03 3.24 20.82
C TYR A 189 -0.32 1.89 20.98
N ARG A 190 0.16 1.54 22.18
CA ARG A 190 0.91 0.29 22.43
C ARG A 190 0.17 -0.99 22.02
N ARG A 191 -1.18 -0.96 21.99
CA ARG A 191 -2.01 -2.06 21.46
C ARG A 191 -1.69 -2.41 20.00
N PHE A 192 -1.17 -1.45 19.25
CA PHE A 192 -0.75 -1.60 17.85
C PHE A 192 0.71 -2.03 17.67
N SER A 193 1.35 -2.56 18.73
CA SER A 193 2.77 -2.97 18.69
C SER A 193 3.09 -4.07 17.68
N GLN A 194 2.08 -4.76 17.15
CA GLN A 194 2.24 -5.77 16.11
C GLN A 194 1.80 -5.29 14.72
N HIS A 195 1.45 -4.01 14.61
CA HIS A 195 1.00 -3.40 13.37
C HIS A 195 2.16 -2.71 12.69
N SER A 196 2.11 -2.69 11.36
CA SER A 196 2.99 -1.89 10.52
C SER A 196 2.18 -0.87 9.75
N ALA A 197 2.83 0.20 9.31
CA ALA A 197 2.14 1.26 8.59
C ALA A 197 1.75 0.83 7.16
N LEU A 198 0.54 1.18 6.75
CA LEU A 198 0.12 1.33 5.37
C LEU A 198 -0.21 2.80 5.17
N MET A 199 0.45 3.43 4.21
CA MET A 199 0.35 4.88 4.01
C MET A 199 -0.21 5.16 2.63
N ILE A 200 -1.30 5.92 2.58
CA ILE A 200 -1.90 6.37 1.32
C ILE A 200 -1.33 7.73 0.98
N PHE A 201 -0.84 7.87 -0.24
CA PHE A 201 -0.32 9.13 -0.75
C PHE A 201 -1.12 9.58 -1.95
N ALA A 202 -1.17 10.89 -2.12
CA ALA A 202 -1.62 11.50 -3.34
C ALA A 202 -0.72 12.65 -3.78
N CYS A 203 -0.78 12.96 -5.05
CA CYS A 203 -0.02 14.04 -5.64
C CYS A 203 -0.70 14.53 -6.91
N ARG A 204 -0.68 15.85 -7.11
CA ARG A 204 -1.07 16.49 -8.36
C ARG A 204 0.15 16.63 -9.28
N THR A 205 0.11 16.13 -10.50
CA THR A 205 1.29 16.17 -11.40
C THR A 205 0.91 16.17 -12.87
N MET A 206 1.88 16.38 -13.76
CA MET A 206 1.69 16.28 -15.21
C MET A 206 2.08 14.88 -15.70
N HIS A 207 1.13 14.12 -16.23
CA HIS A 207 1.35 12.77 -16.75
C HIS A 207 0.74 12.58 -18.14
N SER A 208 1.40 11.79 -18.98
CA SER A 208 0.81 11.35 -20.25
C SER A 208 -0.12 10.18 -19.98
N VAL A 209 -1.40 10.33 -20.30
CA VAL A 209 -2.35 9.26 -20.03
C VAL A 209 -2.36 8.25 -21.17
N LEU A 210 -2.37 6.96 -20.84
CA LEU A 210 -2.11 5.86 -21.79
C LEU A 210 -3.13 5.76 -22.94
N TRP A 211 -4.27 6.47 -22.85
CA TRP A 211 -5.32 6.45 -23.88
C TRP A 211 -5.07 7.45 -25.03
N GLU A 212 -4.09 8.34 -24.94
CA GLU A 212 -3.82 9.32 -26.00
C GLU A 212 -2.71 8.89 -26.97
N ARG A 213 -2.99 9.03 -28.27
CA ARG A 213 -2.04 8.69 -29.37
C ARG A 213 -0.86 9.65 -29.48
N LYS A 214 -0.96 10.86 -28.93
CA LYS A 214 0.12 11.86 -28.85
C LYS A 214 0.60 11.94 -27.40
N ARG A 215 1.90 12.20 -27.18
CA ARG A 215 2.50 12.41 -25.84
C ARG A 215 2.09 13.75 -25.22
N VAL A 216 0.80 14.06 -25.20
CA VAL A 216 0.28 15.21 -24.48
C VAL A 216 0.30 14.86 -22.99
N LYS A 217 0.68 15.84 -22.17
CA LYS A 217 0.68 15.68 -20.72
C LYS A 217 -0.52 16.44 -20.19
N HIS A 218 -1.31 15.75 -19.38
CA HIS A 218 -2.43 16.33 -18.67
C HIS A 218 -2.10 16.45 -17.20
N GLU A 219 -2.75 17.40 -16.54
CA GLU A 219 -2.69 17.46 -15.09
C GLU A 219 -3.55 16.31 -14.54
N VAL A 220 -2.95 15.50 -13.68
CA VAL A 220 -3.57 14.31 -13.11
C VAL A 220 -3.37 14.31 -11.60
N LEU A 221 -4.33 13.70 -10.91
CA LEU A 221 -4.17 13.25 -9.55
C LEU A 221 -3.71 11.80 -9.54
N ALA A 222 -2.56 11.55 -8.91
CA ALA A 222 -2.02 10.23 -8.68
C ALA A 222 -2.27 9.81 -7.23
N ILE A 223 -2.76 8.57 -7.01
CA ILE A 223 -3.00 8.02 -5.67
C ILE A 223 -2.42 6.61 -5.57
N TRP A 224 -1.63 6.33 -4.54
CA TRP A 224 -0.97 5.05 -4.33
C TRP A 224 -0.81 4.72 -2.83
N VAL A 225 -0.37 3.50 -2.55
CA VAL A 225 -0.16 3.00 -1.18
C VAL A 225 1.27 2.52 -1.02
N ALA A 226 1.90 2.85 0.11
CA ALA A 226 3.22 2.36 0.49
C ALA A 226 3.20 1.65 1.85
N THR A 227 4.20 0.82 2.10
CA THR A 227 4.37 0.07 3.34
C THR A 227 5.85 -0.14 3.66
N PRO A 228 6.28 -0.03 4.93
CA PRO A 228 7.63 -0.40 5.33
C PRO A 228 7.80 -1.92 5.47
N LEU A 229 6.71 -2.70 5.30
CA LEU A 229 6.75 -4.15 5.41
C LEU A 229 7.65 -4.79 4.34
N GLN A 230 8.58 -5.63 4.79
CA GLN A 230 9.50 -6.37 3.93
C GLN A 230 9.10 -7.85 3.84
N GLY A 231 9.44 -8.49 2.71
CA GLY A 231 9.19 -9.92 2.48
C GLY A 231 7.71 -10.30 2.30
N VAL A 232 6.83 -9.32 2.13
CA VAL A 232 5.41 -9.54 1.83
C VAL A 232 4.91 -8.58 0.77
N ALA A 233 3.99 -9.08 -0.06
CA ALA A 233 3.20 -8.30 -0.99
C ALA A 233 1.77 -8.18 -0.44
N ILE A 234 1.37 -6.96 -0.07
CA ILE A 234 0.00 -6.66 0.34
C ILE A 234 -0.75 -6.13 -0.88
N THR A 235 -1.86 -6.78 -1.20
CA THR A 235 -2.73 -6.38 -2.31
C THR A 235 -4.00 -5.75 -1.74
N LEU A 236 -4.34 -4.56 -2.23
CA LEU A 236 -5.43 -3.73 -1.76
C LEU A 236 -6.37 -3.37 -2.90
N ARG A 237 -7.66 -3.26 -2.60
CA ARG A 237 -8.63 -2.55 -3.42
C ARG A 237 -8.64 -1.12 -2.94
N LEU A 238 -8.26 -0.20 -3.81
CA LEU A 238 -8.40 1.23 -3.61
C LEU A 238 -9.57 1.71 -4.47
N LEU A 239 -10.53 2.40 -3.88
CA LEU A 239 -11.62 3.07 -4.57
C LEU A 239 -11.56 4.55 -4.23
N VAL A 240 -11.63 5.42 -5.23
CA VAL A 240 -11.62 6.87 -5.04
C VAL A 240 -12.91 7.42 -5.61
N GLN A 241 -13.67 8.12 -4.78
CA GLN A 241 -14.93 8.75 -5.14
C GLN A 241 -14.81 10.25 -4.92
N PRO A 242 -14.85 11.05 -5.99
CA PRO A 242 -14.99 12.49 -5.86
C PRO A 242 -16.37 12.86 -5.31
N ALA A 243 -16.41 13.86 -4.43
CA ALA A 243 -17.67 14.38 -3.92
C ALA A 243 -18.53 14.92 -5.06
N ASN A 244 -19.84 14.77 -4.92
CA ASN A 244 -20.85 15.29 -5.86
C ASN A 244 -20.72 14.77 -7.30
N LEU A 245 -19.89 13.76 -7.55
CA LEU A 245 -19.77 13.09 -8.84
C LEU A 245 -20.19 11.63 -8.72
N PRO A 246 -20.94 11.09 -9.69
CA PRO A 246 -21.35 9.69 -9.69
C PRO A 246 -20.19 8.73 -10.03
N ARG A 247 -19.04 9.29 -10.43
CA ARG A 247 -17.90 8.53 -10.92
C ARG A 247 -17.07 8.00 -9.76
N TYR A 248 -16.61 6.76 -9.87
CA TYR A 248 -15.68 6.15 -8.94
C TYR A 248 -14.49 5.57 -9.72
N TYR A 249 -13.32 5.61 -9.10
CA TYR A 249 -12.07 5.08 -9.65
C TYR A 249 -11.61 3.95 -8.77
N ALA A 250 -11.82 2.71 -9.20
CA ALA A 250 -11.43 1.53 -8.44
C ALA A 250 -10.25 0.83 -9.10
N ARG A 251 -9.25 0.45 -8.31
CA ARG A 251 -8.11 -0.34 -8.77
C ARG A 251 -7.61 -1.27 -7.69
N GLN A 252 -7.22 -2.47 -8.11
CA GLN A 252 -6.42 -3.35 -7.28
C GLN A 252 -4.94 -2.94 -7.40
N ILE A 253 -4.35 -2.55 -6.28
CA ILE A 253 -2.97 -2.07 -6.18
C ILE A 253 -2.20 -2.91 -5.16
N LYS A 254 -0.88 -2.98 -5.30
CA LYS A 254 0.02 -3.57 -4.32
C LYS A 254 0.61 -2.45 -3.46
N ALA A 255 0.64 -2.61 -2.14
CA ALA A 255 1.38 -1.66 -1.30
C ALA A 255 2.86 -1.72 -1.70
N ARG A 256 3.41 -0.56 -2.03
CA ARG A 256 4.81 -0.45 -2.47
C ARG A 256 5.73 -0.53 -1.26
N PRO A 257 6.85 -1.27 -1.34
CA PRO A 257 7.87 -1.17 -0.32
C PRO A 257 8.35 0.27 -0.20
N MET A 258 8.43 0.76 1.03
CA MET A 258 9.12 2.01 1.33
C MET A 258 10.61 1.72 1.20
N LEU A 259 11.10 1.83 -0.03
CA LEU A 259 12.51 2.02 -0.27
C LEU A 259 12.90 3.41 0.27
N PRO A 260 14.19 3.71 0.47
CA PRO A 260 14.62 5.09 0.56
C PRO A 260 14.22 5.77 -0.76
N LEU A 261 13.00 6.31 -0.79
CA LEU A 261 12.62 7.35 -1.72
C LEU A 261 13.69 8.39 -1.48
N SER A 262 14.57 8.60 -2.46
CA SER A 262 15.38 9.80 -2.42
C SER A 262 14.38 10.92 -2.21
N SER A 263 14.53 11.71 -1.15
CA SER A 263 13.65 12.85 -0.80
C SER A 263 13.38 13.80 -1.97
N ASN A 264 14.11 13.63 -3.07
CA ASN A 264 14.13 14.44 -4.28
C ASN A 264 13.41 13.77 -5.48
N GLN A 265 12.88 12.54 -5.36
CA GLN A 265 12.17 11.92 -6.48
C GLN A 265 10.80 12.56 -6.60
N THR A 266 10.61 13.33 -7.67
CA THR A 266 9.33 13.98 -7.95
C THR A 266 8.25 12.94 -8.19
N CYS A 267 7.03 13.25 -7.77
CA CYS A 267 5.85 12.42 -8.03
C CYS A 267 5.74 12.03 -9.52
N ARG A 268 6.05 12.97 -10.42
CA ARG A 268 6.07 12.74 -11.87
C ARG A 268 7.01 11.61 -12.30
N GLU A 269 8.22 11.58 -11.74
CA GLU A 269 9.20 10.52 -12.03
C GLU A 269 8.75 9.19 -11.44
N PHE A 270 8.16 9.24 -10.25
CA PHE A 270 7.66 8.08 -9.53
C PHE A 270 6.50 7.36 -10.26
N ILE A 271 5.62 8.09 -10.95
CA ILE A 271 4.45 7.49 -11.64
C ILE A 271 4.68 7.16 -13.13
N LYS A 272 5.78 7.62 -13.73
CA LYS A 272 6.01 7.64 -15.19
C LYS A 272 5.74 6.32 -15.92
N THR A 273 6.02 5.19 -15.27
CA THR A 273 5.87 3.84 -15.84
C THR A 273 5.05 2.92 -14.96
N ASP A 274 4.43 3.46 -13.90
CA ASP A 274 3.88 2.62 -12.86
C ASP A 274 2.40 2.33 -13.11
N SER A 275 2.06 1.05 -13.24
CA SER A 275 0.68 0.57 -13.30
C SER A 275 0.08 0.36 -11.90
N ASN A 276 0.77 0.70 -10.83
CA ASN A 276 0.37 0.46 -9.46
C ASN A 276 -0.05 1.76 -8.75
N VAL A 277 -0.87 2.55 -9.44
CA VAL A 277 -1.35 3.89 -9.05
C VAL A 277 -2.73 4.11 -9.66
N ILE A 278 -3.61 4.85 -9.01
CA ILE A 278 -4.81 5.39 -9.62
C ILE A 278 -4.44 6.76 -10.21
N LEU A 279 -4.65 6.94 -11.51
CA LEU A 279 -4.50 8.22 -12.19
C LEU A 279 -5.88 8.73 -12.56
N ILE A 280 -6.21 9.94 -12.09
CA ILE A 280 -7.47 10.62 -12.40
C ILE A 280 -7.10 11.91 -13.12
N SER A 281 -7.67 12.15 -14.31
CA SER A 281 -7.45 13.42 -15.00
C SER A 281 -8.11 14.55 -14.21
N LEU A 282 -7.46 15.72 -14.09
CA LEU A 282 -8.14 16.88 -13.53
C LEU A 282 -9.31 17.35 -14.40
N ASP A 283 -9.30 17.07 -15.70
CA ASP A 283 -10.45 17.33 -16.56
C ASP A 283 -11.67 16.50 -16.14
N ASP A 284 -11.44 15.26 -15.68
CA ASP A 284 -12.51 14.41 -15.15
C ASP A 284 -13.04 14.93 -13.80
N LEU A 285 -12.24 15.74 -13.11
CA LEU A 285 -12.58 16.38 -11.84
C LEU A 285 -13.00 17.84 -12.02
N LYS A 286 -13.12 18.34 -13.26
CA LYS A 286 -13.36 19.76 -13.52
C LYS A 286 -14.61 20.29 -12.82
N ALA A 287 -15.72 19.56 -12.89
CA ALA A 287 -16.95 19.92 -12.21
C ALA A 287 -16.82 19.97 -10.67
N LEU A 288 -15.87 19.24 -10.10
CA LEU A 288 -15.51 19.35 -8.69
C LEU A 288 -14.60 20.56 -8.45
N MET A 289 -13.60 20.78 -9.31
CA MET A 289 -12.65 21.90 -9.23
C MET A 289 -13.31 23.27 -9.43
N ASP A 290 -14.45 23.34 -10.11
CA ASP A 290 -15.25 24.55 -10.30
C ASP A 290 -16.05 24.94 -9.03
N LEU A 291 -16.11 24.06 -8.02
CA LEU A 291 -16.77 24.32 -6.74
C LEU A 291 -15.85 25.04 -5.74
N ASP A 292 -16.42 25.52 -4.65
CA ASP A 292 -15.65 26.11 -3.54
C ASP A 292 -14.65 25.11 -2.96
N VAL A 293 -13.49 25.62 -2.49
CA VAL A 293 -12.37 24.84 -1.95
C VAL A 293 -12.80 23.76 -0.94
N TRP A 294 -13.78 24.06 -0.09
CA TRP A 294 -14.32 23.16 0.93
C TRP A 294 -15.14 22.01 0.36
N GLN A 295 -15.71 22.18 -0.83
CA GLN A 295 -16.49 21.18 -1.54
C GLN A 295 -15.62 20.28 -2.42
N GLN A 296 -14.37 20.68 -2.69
CA GLN A 296 -13.40 19.94 -3.51
C GLN A 296 -12.82 18.73 -2.77
N SER A 297 -13.65 17.77 -2.36
CA SER A 297 -13.21 16.61 -1.60
C SER A 297 -13.25 15.29 -2.40
N LEU A 298 -12.36 14.38 -2.02
CA LEU A 298 -12.29 13.00 -2.48
C LEU A 298 -12.34 12.07 -1.29
N THR A 299 -13.17 11.04 -1.40
CA THR A 299 -13.17 9.90 -0.48
C THR A 299 -12.35 8.77 -1.09
N ALA A 300 -11.28 8.36 -0.43
CA ALA A 300 -10.52 7.16 -0.77
C ALA A 300 -10.87 6.02 0.20
N GLU A 301 -11.44 4.95 -0.34
CA GLU A 301 -11.72 3.72 0.37
C GLU A 301 -10.61 2.68 0.13
N LEU A 302 -10.14 2.06 1.20
CA LEU A 302 -9.10 1.04 1.18
C LEU A 302 -9.61 -0.26 1.79
N LYS A 303 -9.31 -1.38 1.12
CA LYS A 303 -9.56 -2.74 1.63
C LYS A 303 -8.41 -3.67 1.29
N VAL A 304 -7.85 -4.35 2.28
CA VAL A 304 -6.85 -5.40 2.04
C VAL A 304 -7.53 -6.66 1.49
N ILE A 305 -7.11 -7.10 0.30
CA ILE A 305 -7.64 -8.29 -0.39
C ILE A 305 -6.80 -9.52 -0.02
N SER A 306 -5.48 -9.41 -0.06
CA SER A 306 -4.57 -10.54 0.18
C SER A 306 -3.20 -10.09 0.68
N GLU A 307 -2.55 -10.99 1.42
CA GLU A 307 -1.14 -10.93 1.82
C GLU A 307 -0.44 -12.17 1.26
N ALA A 308 0.67 -11.99 0.55
CA ALA A 308 1.50 -13.08 0.05
C ALA A 308 2.96 -12.87 0.49
N ARG A 309 3.66 -13.95 0.86
CA ARG A 309 5.12 -13.90 1.07
C ARG A 309 5.83 -13.79 -0.27
N ILE A 310 6.88 -12.97 -0.32
CA ILE A 310 7.74 -12.77 -1.50
C ILE A 310 8.92 -13.73 -1.44
#